data_AF-A0A2G4J501-F1
#
_entry.id   AF-A0A2G4J501-F1
#
_cell.length_a   1.000
_cell.length_b   1.000
_cell.length_c   1.000
_cell.angle_alpha   90.00
_cell.angle_beta   90.00
_cell.angle_gamma   90.00
#
_symmetry.space_group_name_H-M   'P 1'
#
loop_
_entity.id
_entity.type
_entity.pdbx_description
1 polymer ?
#
loop_
_entity_poly.entity_id
_entity_poly.type
_entity_poly.pdbx_seq_one_letter_code
_entity_poly.pdbx_strand_id
1 'polypeptide(L)'
;MWCWCYAVGLRAPTARCYYARFNRVVASTVQPDALPDGCAVDTVEIARIARLVEALPGDLEKLFSAQELADAGEGAGRIASLAARFAAKEACLKLFPRETALNTITAMDFSVVRDAYGAPQVVASQTAQIVLGLHLVAEIKLSLTHTPVSATAVALRVPRIIEPSRGGQFAYRWLPYRRQVILENLNRVYGAQVSQQQIKLLAQAHYGHLLKLLKELLQFRFLSAQQKKEIVKVEGVPEMIQAFEAGKGVLILTGHFGNFEVSTVAGIEHFPQIKGRIHFLRRPIKPIWLSDLLTNRFKKAGFGVVGRRGSLEEIIETLERGDAIVFPLDQYARRPEGIEVEFFGYAAGTYKSMALIALATGAPVLPAASWREPDGTHVLRFLPPLAPIKDDDVGAEIRRNTRAFNQALELAIVRHPEQWWWVHRRWKNQAKVNSLR
;
A
#
# COMPACT_ATOMS: atom_id res chain seq x y z
N MET A 1 21.78 -0.57 -33.14
CA MET A 1 22.93 -0.99 -33.97
C MET A 1 24.09 -0.04 -33.66
N TRP A 2 25.31 -0.56 -33.65
CA TRP A 2 26.47 -0.11 -32.87
C TRP A 2 27.01 1.33 -33.10
N CYS A 3 27.68 1.85 -32.06
CA CYS A 3 28.60 2.99 -31.97
C CYS A 3 29.20 3.54 -33.27
N TRP A 4 29.22 4.87 -33.42
CA TRP A 4 30.33 5.60 -34.05
C TRP A 4 30.36 7.09 -33.66
N CYS A 5 31.54 7.68 -33.76
CA CYS A 5 31.91 9.11 -33.65
C CYS A 5 32.33 9.66 -32.27
N TYR A 6 33.58 9.34 -31.91
CA TYR A 6 34.50 10.29 -31.29
C TYR A 6 35.40 10.86 -32.38
N ALA A 7 35.39 12.18 -32.55
CA ALA A 7 36.43 13.07 -33.11
C ALA A 7 35.77 14.19 -33.92
N VAL A 8 35.56 15.36 -33.29
CA VAL A 8 36.04 16.67 -33.74
C VAL A 8 35.89 17.60 -32.53
N GLY A 9 37.01 18.15 -32.07
CA GLY A 9 37.03 19.15 -31.02
C GLY A 9 36.48 20.48 -31.53
N LEU A 10 35.32 20.88 -31.03
CA LEU A 10 34.82 22.26 -31.08
C LEU A 10 34.18 22.59 -29.72
N ARG A 11 34.70 23.62 -29.06
CA ARG A 11 34.15 24.20 -27.83
C ARG A 11 32.91 25.04 -28.19
N ALA A 12 31.77 24.74 -27.57
CA ALA A 12 30.59 25.61 -27.48
C ALA A 12 29.93 25.41 -26.08
N PRO A 13 29.20 26.42 -25.53
CA PRO A 13 29.12 26.64 -24.09
C PRO A 13 28.09 25.76 -23.36
N THR A 14 28.53 25.22 -22.23
CA THR A 14 27.78 24.75 -21.04
C THR A 14 26.34 24.23 -21.25
N ALA A 15 26.22 23.02 -21.78
CA ALA A 15 25.11 22.13 -21.42
C ALA A 15 25.33 21.64 -19.97
N ARG A 16 24.51 22.08 -19.01
CA ARG A 16 24.48 21.47 -17.67
C ARG A 16 23.80 20.11 -17.78
N CYS A 17 24.61 19.10 -18.09
CA CYS A 17 24.24 17.69 -17.98
C CYS A 17 24.32 17.32 -16.49
N TYR A 18 23.20 17.09 -15.82
CA TYR A 18 23.19 16.51 -14.48
C TYR A 18 23.44 15.00 -14.60
N TYR A 19 24.71 14.62 -14.77
CA TYR A 19 25.14 13.23 -14.66
C TYR A 19 25.16 12.85 -13.17
N ALA A 20 24.10 12.22 -12.67
CA ALA A 20 24.23 11.38 -11.49
C ALA A 20 25.10 10.19 -11.88
N ARG A 21 26.28 10.06 -11.25
CA ARG A 21 27.18 8.91 -11.43
C ARG A 21 26.41 7.62 -11.13
N PHE A 22 26.10 6.85 -12.16
CA PHE A 22 25.87 5.41 -12.03
C PHE A 22 27.18 4.77 -11.53
N ASN A 23 27.35 4.62 -10.23
CA ASN A 23 28.47 3.85 -9.68
C ASN A 23 28.02 2.93 -8.54
N ARG A 24 28.39 1.66 -8.70
CA ARG A 24 28.26 0.51 -7.79
C ARG A 24 26.84 0.02 -7.52
N VAL A 25 26.26 -0.66 -8.51
CA VAL A 25 25.54 -1.91 -8.21
C VAL A 25 26.60 -2.90 -7.78
N VAL A 26 26.56 -3.29 -6.50
CA VAL A 26 27.38 -4.36 -5.94
C VAL A 26 27.19 -5.60 -6.81
N ALA A 27 28.29 -6.19 -7.24
CA ALA A 27 28.31 -7.43 -8.00
C ALA A 27 27.69 -8.56 -7.15
N SER A 28 26.40 -8.80 -7.33
CA SER A 28 25.71 -10.01 -6.91
C SER A 28 24.95 -10.55 -8.12
N THR A 29 25.59 -11.49 -8.83
CA THR A 29 24.97 -12.47 -9.76
C THR A 29 23.66 -12.02 -10.42
N VAL A 30 23.73 -10.98 -11.25
CA VAL A 30 22.68 -10.71 -12.24
C VAL A 30 23.13 -11.39 -13.51
N GLN A 31 22.30 -12.30 -14.05
CA GLN A 31 22.57 -12.92 -15.34
C GLN A 31 22.77 -11.81 -16.39
N PRO A 32 23.85 -11.88 -17.19
CA PRO A 32 24.00 -11.00 -18.34
C PRO A 32 22.97 -11.44 -19.40
N ASP A 33 22.42 -10.48 -20.14
CA ASP A 33 21.53 -10.68 -21.31
C ASP A 33 20.00 -10.73 -21.08
N ALA A 34 19.49 -9.78 -20.30
CA ALA A 34 18.15 -9.24 -20.52
C ALA A 34 18.17 -7.73 -20.28
N LEU A 35 17.75 -6.92 -21.26
CA LEU A 35 17.23 -5.58 -20.94
C LEU A 35 16.17 -5.78 -19.85
N PRO A 36 16.11 -4.94 -18.78
CA PRO A 36 15.07 -5.09 -17.78
C PRO A 36 13.72 -5.01 -18.50
N ASP A 37 12.88 -6.04 -18.37
CA ASP A 37 11.48 -5.99 -18.80
C ASP A 37 10.79 -4.80 -18.13
N GLY A 38 10.77 -3.62 -18.76
CA GLY A 38 10.19 -2.43 -18.14
C GLY A 38 10.95 -1.13 -18.29
N CYS A 39 11.46 -0.82 -19.47
CA CYS A 39 11.87 0.54 -19.82
C CYS A 39 10.78 1.19 -20.68
N ALA A 40 10.50 2.47 -20.47
CA ALA A 40 9.63 3.28 -21.31
C ALA A 40 10.24 4.66 -21.53
N VAL A 41 9.90 5.27 -22.67
CA VAL A 41 10.39 6.58 -23.07
C VAL A 41 9.23 7.45 -23.54
N ASP A 42 9.30 8.73 -23.21
CA ASP A 42 8.42 9.73 -23.79
C ASP A 42 9.19 11.02 -24.12
N THR A 43 8.68 11.78 -25.09
CA THR A 43 9.28 13.04 -25.54
C THR A 43 8.20 14.06 -25.80
N VAL A 44 8.39 15.25 -25.25
CA VAL A 44 7.43 16.35 -25.27
C VAL A 44 8.09 17.58 -25.87
N GLU A 45 7.39 18.26 -26.77
CA GLU A 45 7.83 19.54 -27.30
C GLU A 45 7.70 20.64 -26.25
N ILE A 46 8.77 21.41 -26.02
CA ILE A 46 8.81 22.50 -25.05
C ILE A 46 7.78 23.58 -25.42
N ALA A 47 7.65 23.88 -26.71
CA ALA A 47 6.68 24.86 -27.21
C ALA A 47 5.21 24.45 -26.94
N ARG A 48 4.92 23.15 -26.81
CA ARG A 48 3.57 22.67 -26.46
C ARG A 48 3.27 22.94 -24.99
N ILE A 49 4.25 22.75 -24.11
CA ILE A 49 4.12 23.04 -22.69
C ILE A 49 4.06 24.55 -22.44
N ALA A 50 4.81 25.36 -23.19
CA ALA A 50 4.70 26.83 -23.14
C ALA A 50 3.26 27.29 -23.40
N ARG A 51 2.66 26.86 -24.53
CA ARG A 51 1.27 27.17 -24.87
C ARG A 51 0.28 26.68 -23.82
N LEU A 52 0.52 25.50 -23.24
CA LEU A 52 -0.33 24.95 -22.19
C LEU A 52 -0.30 25.80 -20.91
N VAL A 53 0.89 26.24 -20.50
CA VAL A 53 1.08 27.13 -19.32
C VAL A 53 0.39 28.47 -19.54
N GLU A 54 0.48 29.05 -20.73
CA GLU A 54 -0.19 30.30 -21.09
C GLU A 54 -1.73 30.16 -21.12
N ALA A 55 -2.24 29.03 -21.61
CA ALA A 55 -3.67 28.79 -21.72
C ALA A 55 -4.36 28.42 -20.39
N LEU A 56 -3.61 27.90 -19.41
CA LEU A 56 -4.16 27.31 -18.18
C LEU A 56 -3.49 27.84 -16.89
N PRO A 57 -3.37 29.16 -16.67
CA PRO A 57 -2.61 29.68 -15.53
C PRO A 57 -3.17 29.24 -14.15
N GLY A 58 -4.48 28.98 -14.04
CA GLY A 58 -5.11 28.47 -12.81
C GLY A 58 -5.30 26.94 -12.74
N ASP A 59 -4.97 26.23 -13.82
CA ASP A 59 -5.27 24.80 -13.98
C ASP A 59 -4.02 23.92 -14.04
N LEU A 60 -2.82 24.52 -13.95
CA LEU A 60 -1.54 23.80 -13.91
C LEU A 60 -1.43 22.82 -12.75
N GLU A 61 -2.10 23.09 -11.63
CA GLU A 61 -2.15 22.20 -10.46
C GLU A 61 -2.89 20.88 -10.75
N LYS A 62 -3.70 20.83 -11.83
CA LYS A 62 -4.29 19.58 -12.33
C LYS A 62 -3.25 18.71 -13.04
N LEU A 63 -2.15 19.30 -13.50
CA LEU A 63 -1.12 18.62 -14.29
C LEU A 63 0.20 18.41 -13.53
N PHE A 64 0.50 19.26 -12.56
CA PHE A 64 1.73 19.24 -11.78
C PHE A 64 1.41 19.44 -10.32
N SER A 65 2.05 18.65 -9.45
CA SER A 65 1.95 18.86 -8.01
C SER A 65 2.58 20.20 -7.60
N ALA A 66 2.20 20.72 -6.44
CA ALA A 66 2.78 21.94 -5.89
C ALA A 66 4.32 21.87 -5.78
N GLN A 67 4.86 20.69 -5.43
CA GLN A 67 6.31 20.48 -5.39
C GLN A 67 6.95 20.51 -6.78
N GLU A 68 6.30 19.95 -7.81
CA GLU A 68 6.80 20.02 -9.19
C GLU A 68 6.87 21.46 -9.71
N LEU A 69 5.85 22.27 -9.40
CA LEU A 69 5.79 23.69 -9.76
C LEU A 69 6.87 24.49 -9.02
N ALA A 70 7.09 24.21 -7.73
CA ALA A 70 8.15 24.82 -6.94
C ALA A 70 9.54 24.45 -7.48
N ASP A 71 9.80 23.17 -7.73
CA ASP A 71 11.08 22.68 -8.26
C ASP A 71 11.36 23.17 -9.69
N ALA A 72 10.33 23.57 -10.44
CA ALA A 72 10.50 24.15 -11.77
C ALA A 72 11.05 25.59 -11.71
N GLY A 73 10.85 26.30 -10.61
CA GLY A 73 11.25 27.70 -10.41
C GLY A 73 10.56 28.65 -11.38
N GLU A 74 10.88 29.94 -11.33
CA GLU A 74 10.23 30.98 -12.15
C GLU A 74 11.13 31.53 -13.27
N GLY A 75 12.36 31.02 -13.40
CA GLY A 75 13.35 31.50 -14.38
C GLY A 75 13.18 30.92 -15.79
N ALA A 76 14.11 31.27 -16.68
CA ALA A 76 14.10 30.90 -18.11
C ALA A 76 14.05 29.37 -18.38
N GLY A 77 14.45 28.54 -17.42
CA GLY A 77 14.38 27.08 -17.52
C GLY A 77 13.04 26.44 -17.13
N ARG A 78 12.07 27.23 -16.64
CA ARG A 78 10.80 26.70 -16.07
C ARG A 78 10.06 25.80 -17.05
N ILE A 79 9.84 26.27 -18.28
CA ILE A 79 9.05 25.51 -19.28
C ILE A 79 9.75 24.20 -19.65
N ALA A 80 11.06 24.21 -19.85
CA ALA A 80 11.81 22.99 -20.16
C ALA A 80 11.81 22.01 -18.98
N SER A 81 11.86 22.52 -17.74
CA SER A 81 11.75 21.76 -16.50
C SER A 81 10.36 21.10 -16.34
N LEU A 82 9.28 21.80 -16.67
CA LEU A 82 7.92 21.26 -16.69
C LEU A 82 7.72 20.25 -17.83
N ALA A 83 8.28 20.50 -19.00
CA ALA A 83 8.23 19.57 -20.13
C ALA A 83 8.94 18.25 -19.83
N ALA A 84 10.10 18.29 -19.18
CA ALA A 84 10.82 17.09 -18.76
C ALA A 84 10.02 16.26 -17.74
N ARG A 85 9.30 16.93 -16.81
CA ARG A 85 8.42 16.24 -15.85
C ARG A 85 7.20 15.65 -16.52
N PHE A 86 6.56 16.38 -17.43
CA PHE A 86 5.43 15.84 -18.18
C PHE A 86 5.84 14.60 -19.00
N ALA A 87 6.98 14.66 -19.70
CA ALA A 87 7.55 13.51 -20.40
C ALA A 87 7.81 12.34 -19.44
N ALA A 88 8.31 12.61 -18.24
CA ALA A 88 8.56 11.57 -17.25
C ALA A 88 7.27 10.90 -16.73
N LYS A 89 6.22 11.69 -16.53
CA LYS A 89 4.89 11.18 -16.13
C LYS A 89 4.30 10.26 -17.20
N GLU A 90 4.38 10.67 -18.47
CA GLU A 90 3.97 9.84 -19.61
C GLU A 90 4.82 8.58 -19.76
N ALA A 91 6.15 8.69 -19.57
CA ALA A 91 7.04 7.53 -19.58
C ALA A 91 6.69 6.54 -18.46
N CYS A 92 6.36 7.00 -17.24
CA CYS A 92 5.88 6.16 -16.15
C CYS A 92 4.57 5.45 -16.52
N LEU A 93 3.62 6.15 -17.13
CA LEU A 93 2.33 5.57 -17.55
C LEU A 93 2.52 4.45 -18.58
N LYS A 94 3.46 4.60 -19.52
CA LYS A 94 3.78 3.60 -20.54
C LYS A 94 4.40 2.31 -20.00
N LEU A 95 4.88 2.30 -18.75
CA LEU A 95 5.33 1.08 -18.09
C LEU A 95 4.19 0.10 -17.78
N PHE A 96 2.93 0.56 -17.84
CA PHE A 96 1.74 -0.19 -17.44
C PHE A 96 0.65 -0.11 -18.53
N PRO A 97 0.90 -0.59 -19.76
CA PRO A 97 0.01 -0.35 -20.90
C PRO A 97 -1.40 -0.89 -20.72
N ARG A 98 -1.57 -1.99 -19.95
CA ARG A 98 -2.87 -2.57 -19.65
C ARG A 98 -3.69 -1.67 -18.73
N GLU A 99 -3.10 -1.24 -17.62
CA GLU A 99 -3.75 -0.36 -16.64
C GLU A 99 -4.06 1.02 -17.24
N THR A 100 -3.18 1.51 -18.13
CA THR A 100 -3.43 2.71 -18.94
C THR A 100 -4.64 2.53 -19.87
N ALA A 101 -4.71 1.42 -20.60
CA ALA A 101 -5.84 1.15 -21.49
C ALA A 101 -7.18 1.00 -20.75
N LEU A 102 -7.15 0.57 -19.49
CA LEU A 102 -8.32 0.46 -18.63
C LEU A 102 -8.66 1.76 -17.88
N ASN A 103 -7.88 2.83 -18.07
CA ASN A 103 -7.96 4.08 -17.31
C ASN A 103 -7.89 3.86 -15.78
N THR A 104 -7.18 2.82 -15.34
CA THR A 104 -6.95 2.56 -13.91
C THR A 104 -5.98 3.58 -13.32
N ILE A 105 -5.03 4.05 -14.12
CA ILE A 105 -4.06 5.09 -13.78
C ILE A 105 -3.90 6.05 -14.95
N THR A 106 -3.45 7.25 -14.64
CA THR A 106 -3.14 8.33 -15.57
C THR A 106 -1.73 8.85 -15.34
N ALA A 107 -1.23 9.72 -16.23
CA ALA A 107 0.05 10.39 -16.02
C ALA A 107 0.06 11.22 -14.71
N MET A 108 -1.10 11.66 -14.23
CA MET A 108 -1.23 12.48 -13.02
C MET A 108 -1.14 11.67 -11.73
N ASP A 109 -1.22 10.35 -11.82
CA ASP A 109 -0.93 9.44 -10.71
C ASP A 109 0.57 9.33 -10.41
N PHE A 110 1.42 9.97 -11.22
CA PHE A 110 2.84 10.11 -10.96
C PHE A 110 3.15 11.59 -10.70
N SER A 111 4.21 11.86 -9.96
CA SER A 111 4.77 13.21 -9.77
C SER A 111 6.28 13.08 -9.70
N VAL A 112 7.01 14.04 -10.27
CA VAL A 112 8.47 13.97 -10.40
C VAL A 112 9.12 15.08 -9.59
N VAL A 113 9.56 14.72 -8.39
CA VAL A 113 10.20 15.63 -7.42
C VAL A 113 11.70 15.44 -7.45
N ARG A 114 12.46 16.38 -6.88
CA ARG A 114 13.91 16.21 -6.67
C ARG A 114 14.20 15.77 -5.24
N ASP A 115 15.17 14.87 -5.08
CA ASP A 115 15.73 14.57 -3.76
C ASP A 115 16.69 15.68 -3.29
N ALA A 116 17.25 15.51 -2.08
CA ALA A 116 18.19 16.46 -1.48
C ALA A 116 19.48 16.67 -2.32
N TYR A 117 19.80 15.76 -3.23
CA TYR A 117 20.95 15.82 -4.14
C TYR A 117 20.57 16.27 -5.55
N GLY A 118 19.29 16.58 -5.79
CA GLY A 118 18.76 17.05 -7.06
C GLY A 118 18.39 15.94 -8.05
N ALA A 119 18.47 14.66 -7.67
CA ALA A 119 18.10 13.56 -8.55
C ALA A 119 16.57 13.42 -8.64
N PRO A 120 16.01 13.13 -9.84
CA PRO A 120 14.57 13.00 -10.02
C PRO A 120 14.05 11.72 -9.37
N GLN A 121 12.97 11.85 -8.61
CA GLN A 121 12.27 10.77 -7.90
C GLN A 121 10.80 10.73 -8.30
N VAL A 122 10.26 9.54 -8.49
CA VAL A 122 8.84 9.34 -8.78
C VAL A 122 8.08 9.19 -7.47
N VAL A 123 7.12 10.08 -7.25
CA VAL A 123 6.10 9.95 -6.21
C VAL A 123 4.81 9.49 -6.88
N ALA A 124 4.33 8.32 -6.49
CA ALA A 124 3.10 7.72 -7.03
C ALA A 124 1.90 8.01 -6.11
N SER A 125 0.73 8.26 -6.71
CA SER A 125 -0.56 8.28 -6.00
C SER A 125 -0.86 6.91 -5.37
N GLN A 126 -1.85 6.84 -4.48
CA GLN A 126 -2.25 5.57 -3.88
C GLN A 126 -2.65 4.53 -4.93
N THR A 127 -3.37 4.96 -5.98
CA THR A 127 -3.79 4.10 -7.09
C THR A 127 -2.58 3.59 -7.88
N ALA A 128 -1.63 4.45 -8.22
CA ALA A 128 -0.39 4.02 -8.89
C ALA A 128 0.47 3.13 -7.98
N GLN A 129 0.53 3.36 -6.67
CA GLN A 129 1.24 2.48 -5.74
C GLN A 129 0.66 1.06 -5.73
N ILE A 130 -0.67 0.92 -5.81
CA ILE A 130 -1.33 -0.39 -5.96
C ILE A 130 -0.87 -1.06 -7.27
N VAL A 131 -0.89 -0.33 -8.39
CA VAL A 131 -0.42 -0.87 -9.69
C VAL A 131 1.04 -1.29 -9.64
N LEU A 132 1.93 -0.43 -9.14
CA LEU A 132 3.36 -0.76 -8.98
C LEU A 132 3.53 -2.05 -8.18
N GLY A 133 2.82 -2.17 -7.07
CA GLY A 133 2.90 -3.34 -6.22
C GLY A 133 2.28 -4.61 -6.82
N LEU A 134 1.21 -4.50 -7.63
CA LEU A 134 0.66 -5.62 -8.42
C LEU A 134 1.65 -6.14 -9.48
N HIS A 135 2.49 -5.26 -10.03
CA HIS A 135 3.58 -5.62 -10.93
C HIS A 135 4.88 -6.01 -10.20
N LEU A 136 4.86 -6.06 -8.86
CA LEU A 136 6.05 -6.25 -8.01
C LEU A 136 7.19 -5.29 -8.40
N VAL A 137 6.87 -4.02 -8.63
CA VAL A 137 7.85 -2.95 -8.85
C VAL A 137 8.21 -2.33 -7.50
N ALA A 138 9.50 -2.24 -7.20
CA ALA A 138 9.99 -1.58 -5.98
C ALA A 138 10.02 -0.06 -6.15
N GLU A 139 10.55 0.41 -7.28
CA GLU A 139 10.66 1.83 -7.61
C GLU A 139 10.74 2.03 -9.13
N ILE A 140 10.55 3.27 -9.58
CA ILE A 140 10.78 3.68 -10.97
C ILE A 140 11.95 4.66 -10.97
N LYS A 141 13.02 4.32 -11.70
CA LYS A 141 14.15 5.22 -11.90
C LYS A 141 13.94 6.07 -13.14
N LEU A 142 14.30 7.35 -13.05
CA LEU A 142 14.16 8.31 -14.14
C LEU A 142 15.51 8.80 -14.64
N SER A 143 15.59 9.02 -15.95
CA SER A 143 16.61 9.85 -16.59
C SER A 143 15.92 10.92 -17.42
N LEU A 144 16.25 12.18 -17.17
CA LEU A 144 15.62 13.33 -17.82
C LEU A 144 16.66 14.08 -18.63
N THR A 145 16.32 14.44 -19.87
CA THR A 145 17.16 15.27 -20.72
C THR A 145 16.29 16.24 -21.52
N HIS A 146 16.88 17.34 -21.97
CA HIS A 146 16.19 18.30 -22.84
C HIS A 146 17.16 18.95 -23.82
N THR A 147 16.59 19.40 -24.93
CA THR A 147 17.19 20.31 -25.91
C THR A 147 16.41 21.63 -25.87
N PRO A 148 16.77 22.66 -26.66
CA PRO A 148 15.96 23.88 -26.77
C PRO A 148 14.53 23.65 -27.28
N VAL A 149 14.25 22.54 -27.96
CA VAL A 149 12.95 22.27 -28.62
C VAL A 149 12.13 21.17 -27.95
N SER A 150 12.79 20.22 -27.29
CA SER A 150 12.13 19.03 -26.74
C SER A 150 12.71 18.60 -25.40
N ALA A 151 11.90 17.93 -24.59
CA ALA A 151 12.32 17.25 -23.37
C ALA A 151 11.98 15.77 -23.47
N THR A 152 12.90 14.90 -23.09
CA THR A 152 12.77 13.45 -23.14
C THR A 152 13.00 12.86 -21.76
N ALA A 153 12.20 11.87 -21.40
CA ALA A 153 12.36 11.11 -20.18
C ALA A 153 12.41 9.61 -20.46
N VAL A 154 13.28 8.92 -19.73
CA VAL A 154 13.36 7.46 -19.69
C VAL A 154 12.95 7.00 -18.30
N ALA A 155 11.96 6.10 -18.22
CA ALA A 155 11.49 5.49 -17.00
C ALA A 155 11.86 4.01 -16.99
N LEU A 156 12.46 3.54 -15.89
CA LEU A 156 12.92 2.16 -15.72
C LEU A 156 12.28 1.55 -14.47
N ARG A 157 11.55 0.44 -14.63
CA ARG A 157 11.07 -0.37 -13.51
C ARG A 157 12.23 -1.06 -12.82
N VAL A 158 12.34 -0.87 -11.51
CA VAL A 158 13.20 -1.68 -10.66
C VAL A 158 12.33 -2.75 -10.02
N PRO A 159 12.54 -4.04 -10.32
CA PRO A 159 11.72 -5.11 -9.78
C PRO A 159 11.96 -5.25 -8.28
N ARG A 160 10.89 -5.57 -7.54
CA ARG A 160 10.97 -6.00 -6.16
C ARG A 160 11.48 -7.43 -6.11
N ILE A 161 12.62 -7.58 -5.46
CA ILE A 161 13.23 -8.90 -5.23
C ILE A 161 12.52 -9.55 -4.05
N ILE A 162 12.03 -10.77 -4.25
CA ILE A 162 11.42 -11.60 -3.21
C ILE A 162 12.38 -12.73 -2.87
N GLU A 163 12.96 -12.68 -1.68
CA GLU A 163 13.89 -13.69 -1.19
C GLU A 163 13.24 -14.54 -0.09
N PRO A 164 12.69 -15.72 -0.42
CA PRO A 164 12.10 -16.59 0.58
C PRO A 164 13.19 -17.19 1.47
N SER A 165 12.96 -17.15 2.79
CA SER A 165 13.87 -17.78 3.75
C SER A 165 13.96 -19.30 3.54
N ARG A 166 15.08 -19.91 3.92
CA ARG A 166 15.25 -21.39 3.85
C ARG A 166 14.12 -22.12 4.59
N GLY A 167 13.71 -21.61 5.76
CA GLY A 167 12.57 -22.14 6.52
C GLY A 167 11.25 -22.02 5.77
N GLY A 168 11.02 -20.90 5.07
CA GLY A 168 9.83 -20.72 4.22
C GLY A 168 9.80 -21.67 3.02
N GLN A 169 10.94 -21.86 2.36
CA GLN A 169 11.07 -22.84 1.26
C GLN A 169 10.81 -24.27 1.75
N PHE A 170 11.37 -24.63 2.92
CA PHE A 170 11.14 -25.92 3.56
C PHE A 170 9.67 -26.13 3.92
N ALA A 171 9.04 -25.17 4.60
CA ALA A 171 7.63 -25.26 5.00
C ALA A 171 6.70 -25.31 3.77
N TYR A 172 6.96 -24.52 2.73
CA TYR A 172 6.20 -24.60 1.48
C TYR A 172 6.23 -26.01 0.83
N ARG A 173 7.38 -26.68 0.92
CA ARG A 173 7.59 -28.02 0.33
C ARG A 173 6.94 -29.11 1.17
N TRP A 174 7.15 -29.08 2.48
CA TRP A 174 6.86 -30.22 3.38
C TRP A 174 5.67 -30.00 4.33
N LEU A 175 5.24 -28.76 4.53
CA LEU A 175 4.08 -28.38 5.34
C LEU A 175 3.05 -27.63 4.49
N PRO A 176 2.38 -28.28 3.51
CA PRO A 176 1.53 -27.61 2.52
C PRO A 176 0.17 -27.14 3.09
N TYR A 177 0.15 -26.60 4.31
CA TYR A 177 -1.04 -26.07 4.96
C TYR A 177 -1.69 -25.01 4.06
N ARG A 178 -2.88 -25.32 3.54
CA ARG A 178 -3.67 -24.45 2.65
C ARG A 178 -2.90 -23.91 1.43
N ARG A 179 -1.85 -24.61 0.96
CA ARG A 179 -1.01 -24.18 -0.17
C ARG A 179 -1.82 -23.82 -1.41
N GLN A 180 -2.83 -24.62 -1.73
CA GLN A 180 -3.72 -24.37 -2.87
C GLN A 180 -4.47 -23.05 -2.73
N VAL A 181 -5.01 -22.73 -1.54
CA VAL A 181 -5.73 -21.46 -1.31
C VAL A 181 -4.79 -20.27 -1.44
N ILE A 182 -3.58 -20.38 -0.89
CA ILE A 182 -2.55 -19.33 -1.00
C ILE A 182 -2.23 -19.09 -2.48
N LEU A 183 -1.91 -20.14 -3.24
CA LEU A 183 -1.59 -20.00 -4.67
C LEU A 183 -2.78 -19.51 -5.49
N GLU A 184 -4.01 -19.95 -5.21
CA GLU A 184 -5.22 -19.44 -5.88
C GLU A 184 -5.42 -17.94 -5.65
N ASN A 185 -5.22 -17.48 -4.41
CA ASN A 185 -5.34 -16.06 -4.09
C ASN A 185 -4.21 -15.23 -4.72
N LEU A 186 -2.97 -15.71 -4.63
CA LEU A 186 -1.81 -15.03 -5.24
C LEU A 186 -1.93 -14.99 -6.76
N ASN A 187 -2.34 -16.08 -7.40
CA ASN A 187 -2.60 -16.10 -8.85
C ASN A 187 -3.76 -15.18 -9.24
N ARG A 188 -4.81 -15.08 -8.41
CA ARG A 188 -5.89 -14.12 -8.67
C ARG A 188 -5.36 -12.69 -8.67
N VAL A 189 -4.57 -12.31 -7.68
CA VAL A 189 -4.10 -10.92 -7.53
C VAL A 189 -2.95 -10.57 -8.48
N TYR A 190 -1.96 -11.46 -8.62
CA TYR A 190 -0.70 -11.18 -9.32
C TYR A 190 -0.55 -11.92 -10.67
N GLY A 191 -1.35 -12.96 -10.93
CA GLY A 191 -1.15 -13.91 -12.03
C GLY A 191 -1.22 -13.32 -13.44
N ALA A 192 -1.78 -12.13 -13.60
CA ALA A 192 -1.87 -11.47 -14.89
C ALA A 192 -0.67 -10.54 -15.18
N GLN A 193 0.14 -10.20 -14.17
CA GLN A 193 1.27 -9.28 -14.26
C GLN A 193 2.60 -9.96 -13.95
N VAL A 194 2.57 -11.04 -13.17
CA VAL A 194 3.74 -11.65 -12.53
C VAL A 194 3.88 -13.10 -12.97
N SER A 195 5.12 -13.55 -13.19
CA SER A 195 5.40 -14.93 -13.59
C SER A 195 5.03 -15.95 -12.51
N GLN A 196 4.73 -17.18 -12.92
CA GLN A 196 4.46 -18.28 -11.98
C GLN A 196 5.65 -18.57 -11.03
N GLN A 197 6.88 -18.32 -11.49
CA GLN A 197 8.07 -18.44 -10.66
C GLN A 197 8.07 -17.42 -9.52
N GLN A 198 7.79 -16.14 -9.82
CA GLN A 198 7.69 -15.09 -8.81
C GLN A 198 6.52 -15.33 -7.84
N ILE A 199 5.38 -15.82 -8.33
CA ILE A 199 4.24 -16.20 -7.47
C ILE A 199 4.62 -17.33 -6.50
N LYS A 200 5.38 -18.32 -6.97
CA LYS A 200 5.92 -19.38 -6.10
C LYS A 200 6.89 -18.82 -5.06
N LEU A 201 7.79 -17.91 -5.43
CA LEU A 201 8.71 -17.25 -4.50
C LEU A 201 7.94 -16.45 -3.44
N LEU A 202 6.90 -15.71 -3.85
CA LEU A 202 6.01 -14.98 -2.95
C LEU A 202 5.27 -15.91 -1.98
N ALA A 203 4.78 -17.06 -2.47
CA ALA A 203 4.16 -18.07 -1.62
C ALA A 203 5.17 -18.63 -0.59
N GLN A 204 6.41 -18.95 -1.00
CA GLN A 204 7.45 -19.41 -0.10
C GLN A 204 7.84 -18.35 0.94
N ALA A 205 7.89 -17.08 0.54
CA ALA A 205 8.13 -15.96 1.45
C ALA A 205 6.99 -15.84 2.47
N HIS A 206 5.74 -16.03 2.04
CA HIS A 206 4.58 -16.07 2.93
C HIS A 206 4.67 -17.22 3.96
N TYR A 207 5.08 -18.42 3.58
CA TYR A 207 5.34 -19.49 4.57
C TYR A 207 6.45 -19.11 5.56
N GLY A 208 7.52 -18.46 5.10
CA GLY A 208 8.55 -17.92 5.97
C GLY A 208 8.00 -16.88 6.95
N HIS A 209 7.09 -16.03 6.49
CA HIS A 209 6.35 -15.07 7.29
C HIS A 209 5.49 -15.76 8.36
N LEU A 210 4.77 -16.84 8.03
CA LEU A 210 3.95 -17.59 9.00
C LEU A 210 4.78 -18.22 10.11
N LEU A 211 5.96 -18.77 9.78
CA LEU A 211 6.89 -19.31 10.77
C LEU A 211 7.41 -18.21 11.70
N LYS A 212 7.78 -17.05 11.15
CA LYS A 212 8.22 -15.89 11.94
C LYS A 212 7.11 -15.39 12.87
N LEU A 213 5.87 -15.27 12.37
CA LEU A 213 4.70 -14.88 13.17
C LEU A 213 4.52 -15.79 14.39
N LEU A 214 4.58 -17.11 14.20
CA LEU A 214 4.48 -18.07 15.32
C LEU A 214 5.64 -17.91 16.30
N LYS A 215 6.88 -17.83 15.81
CA LYS A 215 8.07 -17.65 16.65
C LYS A 215 7.96 -16.39 17.51
N GLU A 216 7.63 -15.27 16.90
CA GLU A 216 7.47 -13.97 17.56
C GLU A 216 6.36 -14.04 18.62
N LEU A 217 5.20 -14.63 18.29
CA LEU A 217 4.12 -14.81 19.25
C LEU A 217 4.55 -15.60 20.49
N LEU A 218 5.40 -16.62 20.30
CA LEU A 218 5.94 -17.41 21.40
C LEU A 218 7.00 -16.64 22.22
N GLN A 219 7.83 -15.82 21.58
CA GLN A 219 8.88 -15.03 22.25
C GLN A 219 8.31 -13.81 22.98
N PHE A 220 7.27 -13.19 22.43
CA PHE A 220 6.69 -11.93 22.92
C PHE A 220 6.23 -11.98 24.38
N ARG A 221 5.84 -13.15 24.88
CA ARG A 221 5.42 -13.33 26.28
C ARG A 221 6.54 -13.13 27.30
N PHE A 222 7.79 -13.24 26.86
CA PHE A 222 8.97 -13.14 27.73
C PHE A 222 9.63 -11.75 27.66
N LEU A 223 9.12 -10.85 26.83
CA LEU A 223 9.65 -9.49 26.69
C LEU A 223 9.11 -8.57 27.79
N SER A 224 9.99 -7.74 28.34
CA SER A 224 9.63 -6.61 29.20
C SER A 224 8.86 -5.53 28.42
N ALA A 225 8.19 -4.61 29.11
CA ALA A 225 7.49 -3.49 28.45
C ALA A 225 8.45 -2.62 27.60
N GLN A 226 9.67 -2.39 28.11
CA GLN A 226 10.70 -1.64 27.40
C GLN A 226 11.16 -2.36 26.12
N GLN A 227 11.43 -3.67 26.21
CA GLN A 227 11.80 -4.48 25.04
C GLN A 227 10.68 -4.52 23.99
N LYS A 228 9.41 -4.55 24.42
CA LYS A 228 8.27 -4.46 23.52
C LYS A 228 8.24 -3.12 22.79
N LYS A 229 8.49 -2.02 23.50
CA LYS A 229 8.56 -0.68 22.91
C LYS A 229 9.67 -0.57 21.85
N GLU A 230 10.82 -1.18 22.11
CA GLU A 230 12.00 -1.15 21.23
C GLU A 230 11.84 -1.94 19.93
N ILE A 231 11.07 -3.04 19.94
CA ILE A 231 10.88 -3.88 18.75
C ILE A 231 9.86 -3.29 17.76
N VAL A 232 9.14 -2.22 18.14
CA VAL A 232 8.08 -1.62 17.34
C VAL A 232 8.34 -0.13 17.08
N LYS A 233 8.20 0.26 15.82
CA LYS A 233 8.14 1.65 15.37
C LYS A 233 6.68 2.01 15.09
N VAL A 234 6.20 3.10 15.68
CA VAL A 234 4.87 3.64 15.36
C VAL A 234 5.03 4.83 14.41
N GLU A 235 4.37 4.75 13.26
CA GLU A 235 4.33 5.79 12.24
C GLU A 235 2.90 6.34 12.10
N GLY A 236 2.78 7.59 11.63
CA GLY A 236 1.47 8.21 11.42
C GLY A 236 0.78 8.70 12.70
N VAL A 237 1.58 9.05 13.72
CA VAL A 237 1.05 9.53 15.01
C VAL A 237 0.20 10.80 14.86
N PRO A 238 0.58 11.81 14.04
CA PRO A 238 -0.26 12.98 13.81
C PRO A 238 -1.66 12.63 13.27
N GLU A 239 -1.76 11.67 12.35
CA GLU A 239 -3.01 11.21 11.75
C GLU A 239 -3.90 10.53 12.78
N MET A 240 -3.30 9.74 13.68
CA MET A 240 -4.01 9.14 14.81
C MET A 240 -4.54 10.23 15.75
N ILE A 241 -3.71 11.20 16.14
CA ILE A 241 -4.10 12.30 17.03
C ILE A 241 -5.26 13.08 16.42
N GLN A 242 -5.15 13.49 15.15
CA GLN A 242 -6.18 14.21 14.42
C GLN A 242 -7.52 13.45 14.40
N ALA A 243 -7.49 12.12 14.24
CA ALA A 243 -8.70 11.30 14.27
C ALA A 243 -9.39 11.33 15.65
N PHE A 244 -8.62 11.28 16.74
CA PHE A 244 -9.18 11.36 18.10
C PHE A 244 -9.68 12.77 18.45
N GLU A 245 -9.02 13.82 17.96
CA GLU A 245 -9.43 15.22 18.18
C GLU A 245 -10.80 15.55 17.58
N ALA A 246 -11.28 14.76 16.61
CA ALA A 246 -12.63 14.89 16.08
C ALA A 246 -13.74 14.64 17.13
N GLY A 247 -13.43 14.00 18.26
CA GLY A 247 -14.34 13.85 19.40
C GLY A 247 -15.53 12.91 19.18
N LYS A 248 -15.50 12.08 18.12
CA LYS A 248 -16.59 11.15 17.75
C LYS A 248 -16.23 9.67 17.95
N GLY A 249 -15.15 9.41 18.69
CA GLY A 249 -14.47 8.12 18.67
C GLY A 249 -13.78 7.87 17.33
N VAL A 250 -13.14 6.71 17.16
CA VAL A 250 -12.39 6.39 15.94
C VAL A 250 -12.66 4.95 15.49
N LEU A 251 -12.94 4.76 14.20
CA LEU A 251 -13.01 3.44 13.58
C LEU A 251 -11.66 3.12 12.94
N ILE A 252 -10.88 2.22 13.55
CA ILE A 252 -9.58 1.81 13.01
C ILE A 252 -9.79 0.68 11.98
N LEU A 253 -9.64 1.01 10.71
CA LEU A 253 -9.70 0.07 9.59
C LEU A 253 -8.38 -0.68 9.47
N THR A 254 -8.42 -2.01 9.57
CA THR A 254 -7.21 -2.83 9.43
C THR A 254 -7.49 -4.19 8.80
N GLY A 255 -6.43 -5.00 8.70
CA GLY A 255 -6.46 -6.38 8.21
C GLY A 255 -5.41 -7.22 8.91
N HIS A 256 -5.34 -8.50 8.57
CA HIS A 256 -4.41 -9.45 9.16
C HIS A 256 -3.05 -9.34 8.47
N PHE A 257 -2.31 -8.29 8.82
CA PHE A 257 -1.00 -7.94 8.28
C PHE A 257 0.11 -8.22 9.29
N GLY A 258 1.31 -8.56 8.79
CA GLY A 258 2.51 -8.59 9.63
C GLY A 258 2.34 -9.54 10.82
N ASN A 259 2.75 -9.07 11.99
CA ASN A 259 2.31 -9.65 13.26
C ASN A 259 1.41 -8.65 13.98
N PHE A 260 0.18 -8.51 13.52
CA PHE A 260 -0.82 -7.61 14.11
C PHE A 260 -0.94 -7.77 15.62
N GLU A 261 -0.75 -8.99 16.13
CA GLU A 261 -0.74 -9.33 17.54
C GLU A 261 0.43 -8.70 18.32
N VAL A 262 1.65 -8.82 17.82
CA VAL A 262 2.85 -8.21 18.42
C VAL A 262 2.86 -6.71 18.22
N SER A 263 2.67 -6.24 16.98
CA SER A 263 2.74 -4.83 16.62
C SER A 263 1.71 -3.99 17.38
N THR A 264 0.49 -4.49 17.57
CA THR A 264 -0.55 -3.72 18.28
C THR A 264 -0.28 -3.66 19.78
N VAL A 265 0.07 -4.79 20.42
CA VAL A 265 0.35 -4.81 21.86
C VAL A 265 1.65 -4.08 22.20
N ALA A 266 2.67 -4.15 21.35
CA ALA A 266 3.88 -3.37 21.53
C ALA A 266 3.61 -1.88 21.25
N GLY A 267 2.84 -1.56 20.21
CA GLY A 267 2.60 -0.20 19.76
C GLY A 267 1.89 0.66 20.82
N ILE A 268 0.95 0.08 21.56
CA ILE A 268 0.24 0.81 22.63
C ILE A 268 1.16 1.22 23.79
N GLU A 269 2.30 0.56 24.00
CA GLU A 269 3.29 0.95 25.02
C GLU A 269 3.95 2.31 24.71
N HIS A 270 3.85 2.80 23.47
CA HIS A 270 4.26 4.16 23.11
C HIS A 270 3.24 5.22 23.55
N PHE A 271 2.00 4.83 23.85
CA PHE A 271 0.89 5.74 24.16
C PHE A 271 0.12 5.30 25.41
N PRO A 272 0.72 5.40 26.61
CA PRO A 272 0.05 5.02 27.85
C PRO A 272 -1.28 5.77 28.08
N GLN A 273 -1.45 6.97 27.52
CA GLN A 273 -2.65 7.80 27.63
C GLN A 273 -3.88 7.27 26.89
N ILE A 274 -3.71 6.37 25.92
CA ILE A 274 -4.84 5.72 25.20
C ILE A 274 -5.07 4.28 25.66
N LYS A 275 -4.33 3.83 26.68
CA LYS A 275 -4.54 2.51 27.29
C LYS A 275 -5.94 2.43 27.88
N GLY A 276 -6.67 1.36 27.58
CA GLY A 276 -8.08 1.19 27.96
C GLY A 276 -9.08 1.79 26.98
N ARG A 277 -8.62 2.59 26.00
CA ARG A 277 -9.48 3.31 25.04
C ARG A 277 -9.56 2.67 23.66
N ILE A 278 -8.90 1.53 23.46
CA ILE A 278 -8.87 0.82 22.18
C ILE A 278 -9.54 -0.55 22.36
N HIS A 279 -10.55 -0.81 21.54
CA HIS A 279 -11.42 -1.97 21.66
C HIS A 279 -11.41 -2.80 20.38
N PHE A 280 -11.17 -4.11 20.49
CA PHE A 280 -11.23 -5.00 19.32
C PHE A 280 -12.64 -5.51 19.09
N LEU A 281 -13.12 -5.38 17.86
CA LEU A 281 -14.34 -6.07 17.46
C LEU A 281 -14.02 -7.54 17.15
N ARG A 282 -14.43 -8.46 18.02
CA ARG A 282 -14.10 -9.89 17.88
C ARG A 282 -15.32 -10.78 17.93
N ARG A 283 -15.35 -11.79 17.06
CA ARG A 283 -16.30 -12.91 17.20
C ARG A 283 -15.78 -13.87 18.28
N PRO A 284 -16.57 -14.21 19.30
CA PRO A 284 -16.16 -15.21 20.28
C PRO A 284 -15.91 -16.55 19.58
N ILE A 285 -14.74 -17.12 19.84
CA ILE A 285 -14.35 -18.44 19.31
C ILE A 285 -14.92 -19.50 20.25
N LYS A 286 -15.41 -20.61 19.71
CA LYS A 286 -15.78 -21.77 20.52
C LYS A 286 -14.62 -22.78 20.51
N PRO A 287 -14.25 -23.38 21.66
CA PRO A 287 -14.82 -23.21 23.00
C PRO A 287 -14.40 -21.89 23.68
N ILE A 288 -15.18 -21.42 24.66
CA ILE A 288 -15.01 -20.11 25.33
C ILE A 288 -13.62 -19.98 25.96
N TRP A 289 -13.09 -21.04 26.59
CA TRP A 289 -11.75 -21.02 27.18
C TRP A 289 -10.65 -20.67 26.16
N LEU A 290 -10.81 -21.08 24.90
CA LEU A 290 -9.88 -20.73 23.82
C LEU A 290 -10.05 -19.26 23.41
N SER A 291 -11.29 -18.77 23.39
CA SER A 291 -11.56 -17.34 23.19
C SER A 291 -10.92 -16.50 24.28
N ASP A 292 -11.05 -16.91 25.55
CA ASP A 292 -10.47 -16.22 26.69
C ASP A 292 -8.95 -16.25 26.66
N LEU A 293 -8.34 -17.41 26.39
CA LEU A 293 -6.89 -17.52 26.23
C LEU A 293 -6.35 -16.56 25.18
N LEU A 294 -7.00 -16.50 24.01
CA LEU A 294 -6.59 -15.63 22.91
C LEU A 294 -6.90 -14.15 23.15
N THR A 295 -7.80 -13.83 24.08
CA THR A 295 -8.23 -12.46 24.36
C THR A 295 -7.55 -11.87 25.60
N ASN A 296 -7.17 -12.73 26.55
CA ASN A 296 -6.54 -12.35 27.81
C ASN A 296 -5.25 -11.54 27.62
N ARG A 297 -4.48 -11.82 26.55
CA ARG A 297 -3.27 -11.04 26.29
C ARG A 297 -3.59 -9.59 25.89
N PHE A 298 -4.62 -9.37 25.09
CA PHE A 298 -5.09 -8.04 24.73
C PHE A 298 -5.68 -7.31 25.95
N LYS A 299 -6.49 -8.00 26.75
CA LYS A 299 -6.99 -7.45 28.02
C LYS A 299 -5.88 -7.04 28.97
N LYS A 300 -4.85 -7.88 29.16
CA LYS A 300 -3.65 -7.56 29.98
C LYS A 300 -2.87 -6.37 29.45
N ALA A 301 -2.84 -6.18 28.13
CA ALA A 301 -2.22 -5.03 27.50
C ALA A 301 -3.07 -3.74 27.59
N GLY A 302 -4.31 -3.82 28.09
CA GLY A 302 -5.21 -2.69 28.24
C GLY A 302 -6.15 -2.47 27.05
N PHE A 303 -6.40 -3.49 26.22
CA PHE A 303 -7.43 -3.41 25.18
C PHE A 303 -8.76 -3.95 25.70
N GLY A 304 -9.84 -3.26 25.36
CA GLY A 304 -11.19 -3.79 25.50
C GLY A 304 -11.57 -4.70 24.33
N VAL A 305 -12.64 -5.46 24.50
CA VAL A 305 -13.16 -6.38 23.46
C VAL A 305 -14.66 -6.22 23.41
N VAL A 306 -15.13 -5.76 22.27
CA VAL A 306 -16.56 -5.58 21.99
C VAL A 306 -17.05 -6.83 21.25
N GLY A 307 -18.15 -7.41 21.73
CA GLY A 307 -18.75 -8.60 21.14
C GLY A 307 -19.25 -8.34 19.71
N ARG A 308 -19.62 -9.37 18.96
CA ARG A 308 -20.20 -9.22 17.58
C ARG A 308 -21.72 -9.44 17.50
N ARG A 309 -22.35 -9.97 18.56
CA ARG A 309 -23.81 -10.23 18.60
C ARG A 309 -24.38 -9.43 19.78
N GLY A 310 -25.32 -8.53 19.51
CA GLY A 310 -25.83 -7.53 20.48
C GLY A 310 -25.00 -6.23 20.54
N SER A 311 -24.07 -6.04 19.60
CA SER A 311 -22.92 -5.15 19.76
C SER A 311 -23.05 -3.77 19.13
N LEU A 312 -24.12 -3.45 18.41
CA LEU A 312 -24.19 -2.14 17.75
C LEU A 312 -24.33 -1.02 18.78
N GLU A 313 -25.15 -1.22 19.81
CA GLU A 313 -25.27 -0.30 20.95
C GLU A 313 -23.94 -0.16 21.68
N GLU A 314 -23.29 -1.28 22.04
CA GLU A 314 -21.96 -1.27 22.68
C GLU A 314 -20.89 -0.55 21.84
N ILE A 315 -20.91 -0.74 20.51
CA ILE A 315 -20.04 -0.04 19.55
C ILE A 315 -20.32 1.46 19.59
N ILE A 316 -21.59 1.87 19.51
CA ILE A 316 -21.98 3.28 19.50
C ILE A 316 -21.59 3.94 20.82
N GLU A 317 -21.93 3.34 21.97
CA GLU A 317 -21.54 3.84 23.29
C GLU A 317 -20.02 3.97 23.44
N THR A 318 -19.26 3.02 22.89
CA THR A 318 -17.79 3.08 22.90
C THR A 318 -17.30 4.29 22.10
N LEU A 319 -17.86 4.54 20.92
CA LEU A 319 -17.51 5.69 20.10
C LEU A 319 -17.93 7.02 20.75
N GLU A 320 -19.10 7.07 21.39
CA GLU A 320 -19.59 8.24 22.13
C GLU A 320 -18.70 8.61 23.33
N ARG A 321 -18.04 7.63 23.96
CA ARG A 321 -17.00 7.87 24.98
C ARG A 321 -15.71 8.45 24.39
N GLY A 322 -15.61 8.58 23.07
CA GLY A 322 -14.41 9.02 22.38
C GLY A 322 -13.33 7.95 22.26
N ASP A 323 -13.71 6.67 22.38
CA ASP A 323 -12.78 5.54 22.27
C ASP A 323 -12.67 5.05 20.82
N ALA A 324 -11.66 4.21 20.56
CA ALA A 324 -11.40 3.64 19.25
C ALA A 324 -11.83 2.17 19.17
N ILE A 325 -12.34 1.78 18.01
CA ILE A 325 -12.72 0.41 17.70
C ILE A 325 -11.86 -0.12 16.55
N VAL A 326 -11.08 -1.17 16.82
CA VAL A 326 -10.27 -1.86 15.82
C VAL A 326 -11.12 -2.86 15.06
N PHE A 327 -11.15 -2.69 13.75
CA PHE A 327 -12.06 -3.39 12.86
C PHE A 327 -11.29 -4.05 11.69
N PRO A 328 -10.90 -5.33 11.85
CA PRO A 328 -10.33 -6.11 10.75
C PRO A 328 -11.38 -6.38 9.67
N LEU A 329 -11.23 -5.80 8.48
CA LEU A 329 -12.22 -5.84 7.38
C LEU A 329 -11.79 -6.71 6.18
N ASP A 330 -10.61 -7.32 6.25
CA ASP A 330 -9.97 -8.05 5.15
C ASP A 330 -10.48 -9.49 4.94
N GLN A 331 -11.51 -9.92 5.68
CA GLN A 331 -12.08 -11.27 5.57
C GLN A 331 -13.42 -11.30 4.83
N TYR A 332 -13.63 -12.37 4.06
CA TYR A 332 -14.90 -12.63 3.37
C TYR A 332 -16.14 -12.55 4.29
N ALA A 333 -17.10 -11.73 3.88
CA ALA A 333 -18.42 -11.58 4.48
C ALA A 333 -19.49 -12.25 3.60
N ARG A 334 -20.38 -13.03 4.22
CA ARG A 334 -21.57 -13.58 3.52
C ARG A 334 -22.74 -12.61 3.62
N ARG A 335 -23.65 -12.65 2.64
CA ARG A 335 -24.98 -12.03 2.79
C ARG A 335 -25.71 -12.64 4.01
N PRO A 336 -26.49 -11.85 4.78
CA PRO A 336 -26.84 -10.44 4.55
C PRO A 336 -25.83 -9.42 5.11
N GLU A 337 -24.81 -9.88 5.86
CA GLU A 337 -23.84 -9.01 6.55
C GLU A 337 -22.83 -8.36 5.59
N GLY A 338 -22.56 -9.02 4.45
CA GLY A 338 -21.64 -8.56 3.42
C GLY A 338 -22.33 -7.99 2.19
N ILE A 339 -21.64 -7.05 1.54
CA ILE A 339 -21.95 -6.51 0.21
C ILE A 339 -20.83 -6.84 -0.76
N GLU A 340 -21.14 -6.97 -2.04
CA GLU A 340 -20.12 -7.20 -3.06
C GLU A 340 -19.55 -5.86 -3.51
N VAL A 341 -18.26 -5.69 -3.26
CA VAL A 341 -17.47 -4.55 -3.72
C VAL A 341 -16.15 -5.09 -4.24
N GLU A 342 -15.52 -4.35 -5.13
CA GLU A 342 -14.26 -4.76 -5.72
C GLU A 342 -13.15 -4.83 -4.64
N PHE A 343 -12.28 -5.83 -4.77
CA PHE A 343 -11.02 -6.00 -4.04
C PHE A 343 -9.98 -6.59 -4.99
N PHE A 344 -8.93 -5.83 -5.30
CA PHE A 344 -7.91 -6.11 -6.32
C PHE A 344 -8.49 -6.37 -7.73
N GLY A 345 -9.49 -5.61 -8.17
CA GLY A 345 -10.12 -5.82 -9.48
C GLY A 345 -11.17 -6.94 -9.51
N TYR A 346 -11.40 -7.65 -8.40
CA TYR A 346 -12.35 -8.77 -8.33
C TYR A 346 -13.46 -8.51 -7.31
N ALA A 347 -14.69 -8.90 -7.64
CA ALA A 347 -15.81 -8.83 -6.70
C ALA A 347 -15.54 -9.67 -5.44
N ALA A 348 -15.65 -9.04 -4.26
CA ALA A 348 -15.45 -9.69 -2.97
C ALA A 348 -16.53 -9.29 -1.96
N GLY A 349 -17.14 -10.28 -1.30
CA GLY A 349 -18.07 -10.05 -0.21
C GLY A 349 -17.36 -9.39 0.99
N THR A 350 -17.70 -8.16 1.31
CA THR A 350 -17.06 -7.31 2.33
C THR A 350 -18.11 -6.82 3.32
N TYR A 351 -17.78 -6.79 4.61
CA TYR A 351 -18.74 -6.35 5.63
C TYR A 351 -19.10 -4.88 5.43
N LYS A 352 -20.40 -4.57 5.36
CA LYS A 352 -20.90 -3.19 5.28
C LYS A 352 -21.00 -2.48 6.65
N SER A 353 -20.74 -3.21 7.74
CA SER A 353 -20.93 -2.72 9.11
C SER A 353 -20.11 -1.48 9.42
N MET A 354 -18.85 -1.41 8.97
CA MET A 354 -18.02 -0.22 9.22
C MET A 354 -18.62 1.02 8.56
N ALA A 355 -19.06 0.92 7.31
CA ALA A 355 -19.69 2.04 6.59
C ALA A 355 -21.00 2.47 7.27
N LEU A 356 -21.81 1.51 7.72
CA LEU A 356 -23.03 1.79 8.48
C LEU A 356 -22.75 2.50 9.80
N ILE A 357 -21.76 2.05 10.57
CA ILE A 357 -21.39 2.67 11.85
C ILE A 357 -20.82 4.06 11.63
N ALA A 358 -19.93 4.24 10.65
CA ALA A 358 -19.36 5.54 10.29
C ALA A 358 -20.45 6.52 9.87
N LEU A 359 -21.42 6.08 9.06
CA LEU A 359 -22.56 6.88 8.64
C LEU A 359 -23.45 7.29 9.82
N ALA A 360 -23.74 6.35 10.74
CA ALA A 360 -24.62 6.60 11.87
C ALA A 360 -23.99 7.51 12.95
N THR A 361 -22.69 7.38 13.19
CA THR A 361 -21.98 8.07 14.29
C THR A 361 -21.19 9.30 13.82
N GLY A 362 -20.86 9.36 12.53
CA GLY A 362 -19.91 10.33 12.00
C GLY A 362 -18.47 10.09 12.44
N ALA A 363 -18.16 8.93 13.04
CA ALA A 363 -16.81 8.60 13.48
C ALA A 363 -15.84 8.51 12.28
N PRO A 364 -14.65 9.14 12.34
CA PRO A 364 -13.64 9.02 11.31
C PRO A 364 -13.16 7.58 11.16
N VAL A 365 -12.94 7.16 9.92
CA VAL A 365 -12.33 5.87 9.60
C VAL A 365 -10.84 6.07 9.37
N LEU A 366 -10.02 5.58 10.31
CA LEU A 366 -8.56 5.69 10.30
C LEU A 366 -7.93 4.36 9.83
N PRO A 367 -7.35 4.27 8.63
CA PRO A 367 -6.65 3.07 8.22
C PRO A 367 -5.37 2.87 9.03
N ALA A 368 -5.13 1.64 9.46
CA ALA A 368 -3.90 1.24 10.12
C ALA A 368 -3.44 -0.13 9.62
N ALA A 369 -2.13 -0.30 9.45
CA ALA A 369 -1.54 -1.57 9.06
C ALA A 369 -0.24 -1.82 9.84
N SER A 370 0.10 -3.10 9.97
CA SER A 370 1.35 -3.52 10.59
C SER A 370 2.13 -4.48 9.72
N TRP A 371 3.44 -4.34 9.67
CA TRP A 371 4.34 -5.25 8.95
C TRP A 371 5.67 -5.35 9.66
N ARG A 372 6.55 -6.21 9.15
CA ARG A 372 7.95 -6.30 9.56
C ARG A 372 8.83 -5.79 8.44
N GLU A 373 9.80 -4.96 8.80
CA GLU A 373 10.88 -4.57 7.93
C GLU A 373 11.95 -5.68 7.85
N PRO A 374 12.85 -5.66 6.85
CA PRO A 374 13.89 -6.69 6.68
C PRO A 374 14.82 -6.85 7.88
N ASP A 375 15.05 -5.78 8.65
CA ASP A 375 15.84 -5.76 9.89
C ASP A 375 15.14 -6.44 11.08
N GLY A 376 13.87 -6.81 10.94
CA GLY A 376 13.04 -7.41 11.99
C GLY A 376 12.25 -6.40 12.82
N THR A 377 12.39 -5.10 12.56
CA THR A 377 11.59 -4.06 13.20
C THR A 377 10.13 -4.22 12.81
N HIS A 378 9.24 -4.23 13.82
CA HIS A 378 7.81 -4.19 13.58
C HIS A 378 7.37 -2.75 13.33
N VAL A 379 6.65 -2.49 12.25
CA VAL A 379 6.04 -1.18 12.01
C VAL A 379 4.54 -1.29 12.29
N LEU A 380 4.00 -0.34 13.03
CA LEU A 380 2.57 -0.05 13.12
C LEU A 380 2.37 1.35 12.53
N ARG A 381 1.69 1.44 11.40
CA ARG A 381 1.47 2.72 10.72
C ARG A 381 -0.01 3.05 10.67
N PHE A 382 -0.33 4.26 11.10
CA PHE A 382 -1.60 4.91 10.82
C PHE A 382 -1.47 5.72 9.51
N LEU A 383 -2.53 5.70 8.72
CA LEU A 383 -2.65 6.48 7.49
C LEU A 383 -3.68 7.59 7.71
N PRO A 384 -3.68 8.65 6.86
CA PRO A 384 -4.69 9.69 6.95
C PRO A 384 -6.11 9.11 6.97
N PRO A 385 -7.03 9.67 7.80
CA PRO A 385 -8.42 9.26 7.81
C PRO A 385 -9.05 9.32 6.41
N LEU A 386 -9.89 8.34 6.09
CA LEU A 386 -10.59 8.32 4.81
C LEU A 386 -11.71 9.35 4.82
N ALA A 387 -11.74 10.21 3.80
CA ALA A 387 -12.84 11.14 3.61
C ALA A 387 -14.13 10.36 3.32
N PRO A 388 -15.24 10.63 4.04
CA PRO A 388 -16.50 9.96 3.80
C PRO A 388 -17.04 10.33 2.42
N ILE A 389 -17.40 9.32 1.64
CA ILE A 389 -17.95 9.51 0.30
C ILE A 389 -19.47 9.57 0.41
N LYS A 390 -20.05 10.76 0.29
CA LYS A 390 -21.51 10.96 0.35
C LYS A 390 -22.20 10.54 -0.96
N ASP A 391 -23.42 10.05 -0.89
CA ASP A 391 -24.33 9.85 -2.03
C ASP A 391 -25.78 10.11 -1.61
N ASP A 392 -26.63 10.45 -2.58
CA ASP A 392 -28.07 10.60 -2.33
C ASP A 392 -28.75 9.24 -2.04
N ASP A 393 -28.26 8.14 -2.62
CA ASP A 393 -28.63 6.77 -2.26
C ASP A 393 -27.73 6.25 -1.13
N VAL A 394 -28.31 6.06 0.06
CA VAL A 394 -27.65 5.44 1.21
C VAL A 394 -27.00 4.10 0.85
N GLY A 395 -27.63 3.32 -0.02
CA GLY A 395 -27.06 2.06 -0.51
C GLY A 395 -25.76 2.25 -1.29
N ALA A 396 -25.72 3.25 -2.17
CA ALA A 396 -24.56 3.59 -2.98
C ALA A 396 -23.45 4.22 -2.13
N GLU A 397 -23.79 5.10 -1.19
CA GLU A 397 -22.87 5.64 -0.20
C GLU A 397 -22.15 4.53 0.58
N ILE A 398 -22.90 3.55 1.11
CA ILE A 398 -22.33 2.39 1.81
C ILE A 398 -21.39 1.61 0.88
N ARG A 399 -21.80 1.36 -0.37
CA ARG A 399 -21.00 0.62 -1.35
C ARG A 399 -19.68 1.35 -1.66
N ARG A 400 -19.73 2.66 -1.90
CA ARG A 400 -18.54 3.48 -2.23
C ARG A 400 -17.56 3.58 -1.07
N ASN A 401 -18.04 3.84 0.15
CA ASN A 401 -17.17 3.85 1.33
C ASN A 401 -16.54 2.47 1.59
N THR A 402 -17.33 1.39 1.47
CA THR A 402 -16.80 0.03 1.64
C THR A 402 -15.74 -0.31 0.57
N ARG A 403 -15.89 0.19 -0.65
CA ARG A 403 -14.86 0.08 -1.70
C ARG A 403 -13.60 0.89 -1.35
N ALA A 404 -13.72 2.10 -0.85
CA ALA A 404 -12.59 2.90 -0.38
C ALA A 404 -11.82 2.19 0.76
N PHE A 405 -12.55 1.50 1.66
CA PHE A 405 -11.91 0.69 2.71
C PHE A 405 -11.10 -0.46 2.12
N ASN A 406 -11.64 -1.15 1.11
CA ASN A 406 -10.89 -2.18 0.38
C ASN A 406 -9.64 -1.61 -0.29
N GLN A 407 -9.70 -0.44 -0.93
CA GLN A 407 -8.54 0.20 -1.55
C GLN A 407 -7.44 0.54 -0.53
N ALA A 408 -7.82 1.02 0.67
CA ALA A 408 -6.85 1.25 1.75
C ALA A 408 -6.15 -0.05 2.19
N LEU A 409 -6.88 -1.17 2.23
CA LEU A 409 -6.30 -2.49 2.51
C LEU A 409 -5.42 -2.99 1.35
N GLU A 410 -5.83 -2.77 0.09
CA GLU A 410 -5.03 -3.12 -1.10
C GLU A 410 -3.66 -2.43 -1.04
N LEU A 411 -3.64 -1.12 -0.74
CA LEU A 411 -2.42 -0.34 -0.58
C LEU A 411 -1.48 -0.92 0.50
N ALA A 412 -2.03 -1.32 1.64
CA ALA A 412 -1.26 -1.94 2.71
C ALA A 412 -0.68 -3.31 2.28
N ILE A 413 -1.48 -4.13 1.58
CA ILE A 413 -1.09 -5.47 1.13
C ILE A 413 0.05 -5.38 0.11
N VAL A 414 -0.07 -4.53 -0.90
CA VAL A 414 0.94 -4.47 -1.96
C VAL A 414 2.30 -3.97 -1.47
N ARG A 415 2.35 -3.30 -0.32
CA ARG A 415 3.61 -2.87 0.30
C ARG A 415 4.46 -4.06 0.79
N HIS A 416 3.83 -5.02 1.46
CA HIS A 416 4.48 -6.24 1.95
C HIS A 416 3.60 -7.46 1.66
N PRO A 417 3.51 -7.89 0.39
CA PRO A 417 2.51 -8.86 -0.03
C PRO A 417 2.71 -10.21 0.64
N GLU A 418 3.93 -10.62 0.94
CA GLU A 418 4.22 -11.86 1.68
C GLU A 418 3.63 -11.87 3.10
N GLN A 419 3.25 -10.70 3.63
CA GLN A 419 2.83 -10.51 5.02
C GLN A 419 1.33 -10.38 5.24
N TRP A 420 0.52 -10.51 4.20
CA TRP A 420 -0.93 -10.61 4.34
C TRP A 420 -1.36 -12.07 4.54
N TRP A 421 -2.47 -12.28 5.26
CA TRP A 421 -3.00 -13.59 5.63
C TRP A 421 -3.66 -14.35 4.45
N TRP A 422 -2.85 -14.75 3.46
CA TRP A 422 -3.27 -15.44 2.23
C TRP A 422 -3.93 -16.80 2.44
N VAL A 423 -3.88 -17.36 3.65
CA VAL A 423 -4.53 -18.63 4.00
C VAL A 423 -6.06 -18.53 4.03
N HIS A 424 -6.62 -17.32 4.12
CA HIS A 424 -8.06 -17.11 4.11
C HIS A 424 -8.64 -17.17 2.68
N ARG A 425 -9.83 -17.76 2.54
CA ARG A 425 -10.56 -17.74 1.27
C ARG A 425 -11.31 -16.41 1.16
N ARG A 426 -10.61 -15.34 0.76
CA ARG A 426 -11.14 -13.98 0.59
C ARG A 426 -12.20 -13.91 -0.51
N TRP A 427 -11.96 -14.57 -1.64
CA TRP A 427 -12.91 -14.70 -2.73
C TRP A 427 -13.51 -16.10 -2.69
N LYS A 428 -14.85 -16.20 -2.61
CA LYS A 428 -15.57 -17.47 -2.71
C LYS A 428 -16.45 -17.44 -3.95
N ASN A 429 -16.32 -18.43 -4.83
CA ASN A 429 -17.19 -18.55 -6.00
C ASN A 429 -18.64 -18.74 -5.54
N GLN A 430 -19.54 -17.83 -5.94
CA GLN A 430 -20.97 -17.95 -5.67
C GLN A 430 -21.56 -19.25 -6.26
N ALA A 431 -21.06 -19.71 -7.41
CA ALA A 431 -21.54 -20.93 -8.08
C ALA A 431 -21.38 -22.21 -7.22
N LYS A 432 -20.31 -22.32 -6.41
CA LYS A 432 -20.11 -23.46 -5.50
C LYS A 432 -20.85 -23.33 -4.16
N VAL A 433 -21.40 -22.15 -3.85
CA VAL A 433 -22.16 -21.93 -2.61
C VAL A 433 -23.60 -22.38 -2.75
N ASN A 434 -24.15 -22.38 -3.97
CA ASN A 434 -25.50 -22.88 -4.25
C ASN A 434 -25.57 -24.40 -4.44
N SER A 435 -24.47 -25.08 -4.75
CA SER A 435 -24.42 -26.55 -4.96
C SER A 435 -24.19 -27.36 -3.67
N LEU A 436 -24.15 -26.71 -2.51
CA LEU A 436 -24.02 -27.32 -1.18
C LEU A 436 -25.26 -27.04 -0.31
N ARG A 437 -26.40 -26.78 -0.96
CA ARG A 437 -27.71 -26.66 -0.32
C ARG A 437 -28.59 -27.82 -0.72
#